data_AF-A0A832A2K1-F1
#
_entry.id   AF-A0A832A2K1-F1
#
_cell.length_a   1.000
_cell.length_b   1.000
_cell.length_c   1.000
_cell.angle_alpha   90.00
_cell.angle_beta   90.00
_cell.angle_gamma   90.00
#
_symmetry.space_group_name_H-M   'P 1'
#
loop_
_entity.id
_entity.type
_entity.pdbx_description
1 polymer ?
#
loop_
_entity_poly.entity_id
_entity_poly.type
_entity_poly.pdbx_seq_one_letter_code
_entity_poly.pdbx_strand_id
1 'polypeptide(L)'
;MMQIIDFLKLDCQRLNVSIGEIGMADFSNLPFLTLVDQLRLCSDRLTEENFPIQQHLRKINLSDSIQQLHKDRKVADVIGPTKISKGSLVCFSTLLGTKLKAYLRQYIEVAKILCDPSSGLKFVVWLEDTLTTLKNGWSASTTRDSAEAYKTFFDKEFPECQIMLSSDIAPVGIPQSFAEKFSAITVEEFLSALPFHLRNPMFVKTLDIVHFAWNCYLLYRLGGVHLGGINNKRHFQLFRKVVGTQVTAILLPLGSESVLT
;
A
#
# COMPACT_ATOMS: atom_id res chain seq x y z
N MET A 1 12.45 -21.06 -6.50
CA MET A 1 11.89 -19.69 -6.62
C MET A 1 11.67 -19.23 -5.18
N MET A 2 12.12 -18.04 -4.80
CA MET A 2 12.21 -17.62 -3.39
C MET A 2 11.17 -16.53 -3.08
N GLN A 3 10.74 -16.42 -1.83
CA GLN A 3 9.96 -15.31 -1.28
C GLN A 3 10.85 -14.44 -0.41
N ILE A 4 10.64 -13.13 -0.45
CA ILE A 4 11.32 -12.18 0.43
C ILE A 4 10.54 -11.97 1.72
N ILE A 5 9.23 -12.12 1.64
CA ILE A 5 8.34 -12.14 2.79
C ILE A 5 7.44 -13.33 2.61
N ASP A 6 7.62 -14.32 3.48
CA ASP A 6 6.76 -15.48 3.62
C ASP A 6 5.75 -15.22 4.75
N PHE A 7 4.47 -15.16 4.40
CA PHE A 7 3.42 -14.93 5.38
C PHE A 7 3.21 -16.07 6.38
N LEU A 8 3.60 -17.32 6.08
CA LEU A 8 3.56 -18.41 7.06
C LEU A 8 4.65 -18.29 8.13
N LYS A 9 5.68 -17.49 7.90
CA LYS A 9 6.71 -17.20 8.91
C LYS A 9 6.30 -16.06 9.85
N LEU A 10 5.17 -15.42 9.59
CA LEU A 10 4.66 -14.30 10.38
C LEU A 10 3.51 -14.75 11.27
N ASP A 11 3.44 -14.13 12.44
CA ASP A 11 2.32 -14.24 13.36
C ASP A 11 2.16 -12.93 14.14
N CYS A 12 1.13 -12.86 14.97
CA CYS A 12 0.83 -11.68 15.78
C CYS A 12 1.99 -11.28 16.70
N GLN A 13 2.69 -12.25 17.31
CA GLN A 13 3.79 -11.95 18.22
C GLN A 13 4.95 -11.35 17.43
N ARG A 14 5.42 -12.06 16.41
CA ARG A 14 6.56 -11.69 15.58
C ARG A 14 6.37 -10.33 14.90
N LEU A 15 5.17 -10.04 14.38
CA LEU A 15 4.87 -8.76 13.76
C LEU A 15 4.95 -7.59 14.75
N ASN A 16 4.67 -7.84 16.04
CA ASN A 16 4.66 -6.81 17.06
C ASN A 16 6.01 -6.60 17.76
N VAL A 17 7.00 -7.48 17.55
CA VAL A 17 8.36 -7.32 18.08
C VAL A 17 9.03 -6.11 17.43
N SER A 18 9.61 -5.25 18.27
CA SER A 18 10.42 -4.12 17.85
C SER A 18 11.84 -4.52 17.47
N ILE A 19 12.49 -3.75 16.61
CA ILE A 19 13.89 -3.98 16.21
C ILE A 19 14.84 -3.93 17.43
N GLY A 20 14.52 -3.12 18.44
CA GLY A 20 15.26 -3.09 19.69
C GLY A 20 15.25 -4.43 20.42
N GLU A 21 14.11 -5.10 20.48
CA GLU A 21 13.96 -6.43 21.10
C GLU A 21 14.68 -7.54 20.31
N ILE A 22 14.87 -7.35 19.00
CA ILE A 22 15.63 -8.30 18.15
C ILE A 22 17.14 -8.13 18.33
N GLY A 23 17.61 -7.02 18.92
CA GLY A 23 19.02 -6.78 19.19
C GLY A 23 19.83 -6.38 17.95
N MET A 24 19.21 -5.70 16.97
CA MET A 24 19.87 -5.28 15.73
C MET A 24 20.61 -3.95 15.89
N ALA A 25 21.85 -3.99 16.39
CA ALA A 25 22.64 -2.80 16.71
C ALA A 25 22.94 -1.87 15.51
N ASP A 26 23.14 -2.42 14.31
CA ASP A 26 23.50 -1.65 13.10
C ASP A 26 22.32 -1.33 12.18
N PHE A 27 21.08 -1.47 12.67
CA PHE A 27 19.85 -1.40 11.88
C PHE A 27 19.83 -0.25 10.86
N SER A 28 20.15 0.98 11.28
CA SER A 28 20.06 2.18 10.43
C SER A 28 21.03 2.18 9.24
N ASN A 29 22.11 1.40 9.30
CA ASN A 29 23.17 1.38 8.30
C ASN A 29 23.05 0.23 7.30
N LEU A 30 22.04 -0.63 7.45
CA LEU A 30 21.87 -1.79 6.59
C LEU A 30 21.14 -1.43 5.27
N PRO A 31 21.45 -2.11 4.16
CA PRO A 31 20.55 -2.17 3.02
C PRO A 31 19.20 -2.75 3.45
N PHE A 32 18.09 -2.26 2.87
CA PHE A 32 16.76 -2.71 3.27
C PHE A 32 16.55 -4.22 3.06
N LEU A 33 17.13 -4.81 2.02
CA LEU A 33 17.05 -6.26 1.79
C LEU A 33 17.79 -7.07 2.86
N THR A 34 18.97 -6.61 3.28
CA THR A 34 19.73 -7.25 4.36
C THR A 34 18.94 -7.28 5.67
N LEU A 35 18.16 -6.22 5.94
CA LEU A 35 17.24 -6.19 7.07
C LEU A 35 16.16 -7.28 6.95
N VAL A 36 15.51 -7.44 5.79
CA VAL A 36 14.49 -8.48 5.58
C VAL A 36 15.08 -9.88 5.78
N ASP A 37 16.29 -10.12 5.30
CA ASP A 37 17.01 -11.39 5.48
C ASP A 37 17.31 -11.68 6.96
N GLN A 38 17.81 -10.67 7.70
CA GLN A 38 18.11 -10.80 9.13
C GLN A 38 16.86 -11.06 9.98
N LEU A 39 15.71 -10.51 9.56
CA LEU A 39 14.42 -10.82 10.15
C LEU A 39 13.93 -12.24 9.86
N ARG A 40 14.65 -13.03 9.04
CA ARG A 40 14.34 -14.42 8.66
C ARG A 40 12.93 -14.58 8.10
N LEU A 41 12.50 -13.62 7.26
CA LEU A 41 11.18 -13.59 6.63
C LEU A 41 11.14 -14.35 5.30
N CYS A 42 12.29 -14.56 4.67
CA CYS A 42 12.41 -15.18 3.35
C CYS A 42 12.18 -16.69 3.38
N SER A 43 11.75 -17.31 2.28
CA SER A 43 11.60 -18.78 2.15
C SER A 43 11.71 -19.28 0.70
N ASP A 44 11.95 -20.57 0.49
CA ASP A 44 12.12 -21.17 -0.83
C ASP A 44 10.82 -21.66 -1.50
N ARG A 45 9.66 -21.22 -1.00
CA ARG A 45 8.37 -21.66 -1.56
C ARG A 45 8.15 -21.10 -2.97
N LEU A 46 7.54 -21.92 -3.83
CA LEU A 46 7.14 -21.52 -5.18
C LEU A 46 6.26 -20.26 -5.12
N THR A 47 6.57 -19.28 -5.95
CA THR A 47 5.84 -18.01 -6.05
C THR A 47 5.14 -17.88 -7.39
N GLU A 48 4.21 -16.93 -7.51
CA GLU A 48 3.59 -16.59 -8.80
C GLU A 48 4.65 -16.19 -9.85
N GLU A 49 4.38 -16.55 -11.10
CA GLU A 49 5.18 -16.16 -12.26
C GLU A 49 4.94 -14.70 -12.67
N ASN A 50 5.92 -14.16 -13.42
CA ASN A 50 6.01 -12.77 -13.87
C ASN A 50 4.68 -12.15 -14.31
N PHE A 51 4.36 -11.00 -13.72
CA PHE A 51 3.18 -10.22 -14.10
C PHE A 51 3.49 -9.27 -15.25
N PRO A 52 2.63 -9.24 -16.30
CA PRO A 52 2.78 -8.28 -17.37
C PRO A 52 2.59 -6.86 -16.82
N ILE A 53 3.63 -6.05 -16.98
CA ILE A 53 3.54 -4.60 -16.77
C ILE A 53 2.59 -4.05 -17.86
N GLN A 54 1.46 -3.48 -17.45
CA GLN A 54 0.56 -2.83 -18.40
C GLN A 54 1.23 -1.58 -18.98
N GLN A 55 1.67 -1.68 -20.24
CA GLN A 55 2.13 -0.53 -20.99
C GLN A 55 0.93 0.13 -21.68
N HIS A 56 0.68 1.38 -21.33
CA HIS A 56 -0.39 2.16 -21.91
C HIS A 56 0.19 3.27 -22.80
N LEU A 57 -0.28 3.35 -24.05
CA LEU A 57 0.33 4.18 -25.08
C LEU A 57 -0.30 5.59 -25.20
N ARG A 58 -1.53 5.81 -24.72
CA ARG A 58 -2.22 7.10 -24.77
C ARG A 58 -2.28 7.73 -23.38
N LYS A 59 -2.10 9.05 -23.27
CA LYS A 59 -2.19 9.80 -22.01
C LYS A 59 -3.49 10.61 -21.93
N ILE A 60 -4.01 10.76 -20.72
CA ILE A 60 -5.09 11.69 -20.35
C ILE A 60 -4.54 12.73 -19.35
N ASN A 61 -5.20 13.88 -19.24
CA ASN A 61 -4.82 14.91 -18.28
C ASN A 61 -5.87 15.03 -17.18
N LEU A 62 -5.46 14.89 -15.91
CA LEU A 62 -6.33 15.02 -14.74
C LEU A 62 -6.37 16.42 -14.14
N SER A 63 -5.73 17.43 -14.76
CA SER A 63 -5.65 18.79 -14.20
C SER A 63 -7.01 19.35 -13.81
N ASP A 64 -8.04 19.22 -14.65
CA ASP A 64 -9.36 19.79 -14.39
C ASP A 64 -10.05 19.06 -13.22
N SER A 65 -9.99 17.73 -13.19
CA SER A 65 -10.50 16.92 -12.07
C SER A 65 -9.79 17.26 -10.76
N ILE A 66 -8.47 17.47 -10.79
CA ILE A 66 -7.68 17.86 -9.61
C ILE A 66 -8.04 19.28 -9.14
N GLN A 67 -8.22 20.22 -10.07
CA GLN A 67 -8.68 21.57 -9.74
C GLN A 67 -10.07 21.54 -9.11
N GLN A 68 -10.98 20.71 -9.63
CA GLN A 68 -12.30 20.52 -9.05
C GLN A 68 -12.21 19.91 -7.64
N LEU A 69 -11.36 18.90 -7.43
CA LEU A 69 -11.11 18.31 -6.11
C LEU A 69 -10.58 19.33 -5.09
N HIS A 70 -9.69 20.23 -5.50
CA HIS A 70 -9.22 21.33 -4.64
C HIS A 70 -10.32 22.34 -4.34
N LYS A 71 -11.09 22.74 -5.35
CA LYS A 71 -12.22 23.67 -5.20
C LYS A 71 -13.26 23.14 -4.21
N ASP A 72 -13.54 21.84 -4.28
CA ASP A 72 -14.50 21.15 -3.41
C ASP A 72 -13.91 20.75 -2.06
N ARG A 73 -12.63 21.08 -1.80
CA ARG A 73 -11.90 20.72 -0.58
C ARG A 73 -11.97 19.22 -0.29
N LYS A 74 -11.78 18.40 -1.33
CA LYS A 74 -11.76 16.93 -1.24
C LYS A 74 -10.36 16.35 -1.12
N VAL A 75 -9.33 17.09 -1.52
CA VAL A 75 -7.92 16.70 -1.39
C VAL A 75 -7.11 17.78 -0.69
N ALA A 76 -6.21 17.35 0.19
CA ALA A 76 -5.23 18.22 0.86
C ALA A 76 -4.06 18.54 -0.07
N ASP A 77 -3.55 17.53 -0.77
CA ASP A 77 -2.38 17.66 -1.65
C ASP A 77 -2.42 16.64 -2.79
N VAL A 78 -1.65 16.92 -3.85
CA VAL A 78 -1.42 16.06 -5.01
C VAL A 78 0.07 16.02 -5.34
N ILE A 79 0.62 14.82 -5.38
CA ILE A 79 2.06 14.60 -5.54
C ILE A 79 2.30 13.78 -6.82
N GLY A 80 3.03 14.35 -7.77
CA GLY A 80 3.39 13.70 -9.04
C GLY A 80 2.69 14.28 -10.27
N PRO A 81 2.97 13.74 -11.47
CA PRO A 81 2.37 14.20 -12.73
C PRO A 81 0.85 14.00 -12.80
N THR A 82 0.15 15.00 -13.32
CA THR A 82 -1.30 14.95 -13.60
C THR A 82 -1.64 14.32 -14.96
N LYS A 83 -0.64 14.16 -15.84
CA LYS A 83 -0.77 13.45 -17.11
C LYS A 83 -0.50 11.98 -16.90
N ILE A 84 -1.54 11.18 -16.92
CA ILE A 84 -1.48 9.74 -16.65
C ILE A 84 -1.84 8.95 -17.90
N SER A 85 -1.60 7.65 -17.90
CA SER A 85 -1.99 6.83 -19.02
C SER A 85 -3.49 6.52 -19.04
N LYS A 86 -4.08 6.45 -20.23
CA LYS A 86 -5.48 6.04 -20.41
C LYS A 86 -5.63 4.58 -20.00
N GLY A 87 -6.64 4.30 -19.20
CA GLY A 87 -6.87 2.96 -18.63
C GLY A 87 -6.03 2.67 -17.38
N SER A 88 -5.26 3.64 -16.88
CA SER A 88 -4.63 3.53 -15.57
C SER A 88 -5.69 3.34 -14.47
N LEU A 89 -5.27 2.71 -13.39
CA LEU A 89 -6.13 2.49 -12.24
C LEU A 89 -6.07 3.68 -11.29
N VAL A 90 -7.17 3.94 -10.59
CA VAL A 90 -7.18 4.72 -9.35
C VAL A 90 -7.26 3.70 -8.22
N CYS A 91 -6.27 3.69 -7.34
CA CYS A 91 -6.10 2.62 -6.36
C CYS A 91 -6.13 3.15 -4.94
N PHE A 92 -6.86 2.46 -4.08
CA PHE A 92 -6.90 2.71 -2.66
C PHE A 92 -6.68 1.37 -1.93
N SER A 93 -5.82 1.35 -0.91
CA SER A 93 -5.62 0.17 -0.06
C SER A 93 -5.94 0.46 1.40
N THR A 94 -6.47 -0.52 2.12
CA THR A 94 -6.73 -0.37 3.56
C THR A 94 -6.69 -1.69 4.30
N LEU A 95 -6.05 -1.67 5.48
CA LEU A 95 -6.23 -2.70 6.50
C LEU A 95 -7.71 -2.86 6.85
N LEU A 96 -8.15 -4.08 7.07
CA LEU A 96 -9.50 -4.33 7.55
C LEU A 96 -9.65 -3.92 9.03
N GLY A 97 -10.90 -3.80 9.46
CA GLY A 97 -11.27 -3.49 10.83
C GLY A 97 -12.56 -4.21 11.20
N THR A 98 -12.75 -4.48 12.50
CA THR A 98 -14.04 -5.02 12.99
C THR A 98 -15.20 -4.05 12.76
N LYS A 99 -14.89 -2.78 12.49
CA LYS A 99 -15.82 -1.75 12.02
C LYS A 99 -15.25 -1.10 10.76
N LEU A 100 -16.15 -0.57 9.93
CA LEU A 100 -15.79 0.27 8.79
C LEU A 100 -15.09 1.53 9.27
N LYS A 101 -14.01 1.90 8.60
CA LYS A 101 -13.26 3.11 8.94
C LYS A 101 -14.01 4.33 8.42
N ALA A 102 -14.12 5.36 9.26
CA ALA A 102 -14.84 6.58 8.91
C ALA A 102 -14.28 7.25 7.65
N TYR A 103 -12.96 7.12 7.42
CA TYR A 103 -12.32 7.80 6.30
C TYR A 103 -12.65 7.23 4.92
N LEU A 104 -13.18 6.00 4.82
CA LEU A 104 -13.37 5.32 3.53
C LEU A 104 -14.20 6.15 2.54
N ARG A 105 -15.18 6.89 3.07
CA ARG A 105 -16.06 7.76 2.27
C ARG A 105 -15.28 8.85 1.53
N GLN A 106 -14.26 9.44 2.14
CA GLN A 106 -13.48 10.51 1.49
C GLN A 106 -12.71 9.98 0.27
N TYR A 107 -12.19 8.76 0.35
CA TYR A 107 -11.52 8.11 -0.78
C TYR A 107 -12.48 7.80 -1.91
N ILE A 108 -13.70 7.35 -1.60
CA ILE A 108 -14.75 7.08 -2.58
C ILE A 108 -15.18 8.37 -3.30
N GLU A 109 -15.36 9.47 -2.57
CA GLU A 109 -15.72 10.76 -3.16
C GLU A 109 -14.66 11.25 -4.16
N VAL A 110 -13.38 11.14 -3.80
CA VAL A 110 -12.27 11.47 -4.71
C VAL A 110 -12.27 10.54 -5.93
N ALA A 111 -12.44 9.22 -5.70
CA ALA A 111 -12.45 8.24 -6.77
C ALA A 111 -13.60 8.46 -7.76
N LYS A 112 -14.80 8.83 -7.30
CA LYS A 112 -15.95 9.15 -8.17
C LYS A 112 -15.67 10.31 -9.12
N ILE A 113 -14.94 11.33 -8.67
CA ILE A 113 -14.57 12.48 -9.51
C ILE A 113 -13.51 12.08 -10.55
N LEU A 114 -12.53 11.26 -10.16
CA LEU A 114 -11.46 10.83 -11.07
C LEU A 114 -11.93 9.79 -12.08
N CYS A 115 -12.77 8.85 -11.65
CA CYS A 115 -13.27 7.72 -12.43
C CYS A 115 -14.64 8.01 -13.05
N ASP A 116 -14.92 9.28 -13.36
CA ASP A 116 -16.08 9.63 -14.19
C ASP A 116 -16.06 8.78 -15.48
N PRO A 117 -17.21 8.30 -16.00
CA PRO A 117 -17.26 7.41 -17.16
C PRO A 117 -16.45 7.91 -18.38
N SER A 118 -16.29 9.22 -18.55
CA SER A 118 -15.52 9.81 -19.65
C SER A 118 -13.99 9.66 -19.50
N SER A 119 -13.50 9.50 -18.28
CA SER A 119 -12.07 9.38 -17.97
C SER A 119 -11.44 8.09 -18.50
N GLY A 120 -12.23 7.02 -18.59
CA GLY A 120 -11.76 5.66 -18.88
C GLY A 120 -10.83 5.09 -17.80
N LEU A 121 -10.82 5.67 -16.59
CA LEU A 121 -10.13 5.12 -15.42
C LEU A 121 -11.03 4.12 -14.69
N LYS A 122 -10.41 3.20 -13.96
CA LYS A 122 -11.11 2.23 -13.11
C LYS A 122 -10.68 2.40 -11.67
N PHE A 123 -11.65 2.37 -10.76
CA PHE A 123 -11.36 2.40 -9.34
C PHE A 123 -11.15 0.98 -8.81
N VAL A 124 -10.02 0.77 -8.13
CA VAL A 124 -9.65 -0.49 -7.49
C VAL A 124 -9.46 -0.28 -6.00
N VAL A 125 -10.18 -1.06 -5.20
CA VAL A 125 -10.06 -1.11 -3.75
C VAL A 125 -9.35 -2.39 -3.36
N TRP A 126 -8.17 -2.24 -2.77
CA TRP A 126 -7.43 -3.33 -2.19
C TRP A 126 -7.73 -3.45 -0.70
N LEU A 127 -8.35 -4.57 -0.31
CA LEU A 127 -8.65 -4.91 1.07
C LEU A 127 -7.53 -5.78 1.64
N GLU A 128 -6.82 -5.23 2.60
CA GLU A 128 -5.68 -5.87 3.25
C GLU A 128 -6.12 -6.82 4.34
N ASP A 129 -6.61 -7.98 3.95
CA ASP A 129 -7.08 -9.00 4.88
C ASP A 129 -5.92 -9.76 5.53
N THR A 130 -4.91 -10.17 4.75
CA THR A 130 -3.84 -11.05 5.21
C THR A 130 -2.99 -10.43 6.33
N LEU A 131 -2.44 -9.22 6.11
CA LEU A 131 -1.66 -8.54 7.15
C LEU A 131 -2.53 -8.13 8.34
N THR A 132 -3.81 -7.81 8.13
CA THR A 132 -4.73 -7.51 9.24
C THR A 132 -4.96 -8.74 10.12
N THR A 133 -5.18 -9.90 9.52
CA THR A 133 -5.36 -11.16 10.24
C THR A 133 -4.14 -11.52 11.05
N LEU A 134 -2.96 -11.48 10.43
CA LEU A 134 -1.69 -11.78 11.09
C LEU A 134 -1.40 -10.80 12.23
N LYS A 135 -1.56 -9.50 11.99
CA LYS A 135 -1.32 -8.44 12.98
C LYS A 135 -2.19 -8.59 14.22
N ASN A 136 -3.46 -8.92 14.04
CA ASN A 136 -4.44 -8.93 15.13
C ASN A 136 -4.68 -10.33 15.71
N GLY A 137 -4.08 -11.38 15.14
CA GLY A 137 -4.36 -12.77 15.51
C GLY A 137 -5.82 -13.16 15.28
N TRP A 138 -6.46 -12.63 14.23
CA TRP A 138 -7.87 -12.92 13.97
C TRP A 138 -8.07 -14.36 13.52
N SER A 139 -9.25 -14.91 13.85
CA SER A 139 -9.69 -16.16 13.26
C SER A 139 -10.06 -15.99 11.78
N ALA A 140 -10.15 -17.11 11.07
CA ALA A 140 -10.61 -17.12 9.69
C ALA A 140 -12.06 -16.61 9.55
N SER A 141 -12.92 -16.83 10.55
CA SER A 141 -14.30 -16.31 10.53
C SER A 141 -14.33 -14.79 10.67
N THR A 142 -13.62 -14.23 11.66
CA THR A 142 -13.56 -12.78 11.86
C THR A 142 -13.00 -12.06 10.64
N THR A 143 -11.97 -12.63 10.01
CA THR A 143 -11.38 -12.09 8.77
C THR A 143 -12.40 -12.05 7.65
N ARG A 144 -13.13 -13.15 7.44
CA ARG A 144 -14.16 -13.27 6.40
C ARG A 144 -15.30 -12.29 6.62
N ASP A 145 -15.83 -12.23 7.84
CA ASP A 145 -16.95 -11.35 8.19
C ASP A 145 -16.56 -9.86 8.00
N SER A 146 -15.33 -9.51 8.38
CA SER A 146 -14.80 -8.16 8.17
C SER A 146 -14.61 -7.84 6.68
N ALA A 147 -14.03 -8.76 5.91
CA ALA A 147 -13.85 -8.58 4.46
C ALA A 147 -15.20 -8.42 3.75
N GLU A 148 -16.20 -9.22 4.11
CA GLU A 148 -17.55 -9.17 3.53
C GLU A 148 -18.26 -7.85 3.87
N ALA A 149 -18.12 -7.36 5.11
CA ALA A 149 -18.68 -6.07 5.51
C ALA A 149 -18.07 -4.92 4.70
N TYR A 150 -16.76 -4.96 4.42
CA TYR A 150 -16.10 -3.97 3.57
C TYR A 150 -16.55 -4.09 2.11
N LYS A 151 -16.65 -5.32 1.58
CA LYS A 151 -17.17 -5.57 0.22
C LYS A 151 -18.58 -5.00 0.04
N THR A 152 -19.50 -5.38 0.91
CA THR A 152 -20.88 -4.89 0.92
C THR A 152 -20.94 -3.36 0.98
N PHE A 153 -20.07 -2.74 1.79
CA PHE A 153 -20.00 -1.29 1.88
C PHE A 153 -19.58 -0.64 0.54
N PHE A 154 -18.51 -1.15 -0.09
CA PHE A 154 -18.03 -0.62 -1.36
C PHE A 154 -18.99 -0.89 -2.51
N ASP A 155 -19.61 -2.07 -2.57
CA ASP A 155 -20.63 -2.41 -3.57
C ASP A 155 -21.84 -1.45 -3.50
N LYS A 156 -22.17 -0.98 -2.30
CA LYS A 156 -23.23 0.02 -2.10
C LYS A 156 -22.80 1.43 -2.47
N GLU A 157 -21.61 1.85 -2.03
CA GLU A 157 -21.16 3.23 -2.15
C GLU A 157 -20.55 3.55 -3.52
N PHE A 158 -19.96 2.56 -4.20
CA PHE A 158 -19.39 2.65 -5.54
C PHE A 158 -19.45 1.29 -6.27
N PRO A 159 -20.62 0.89 -6.82
CA PRO A 159 -20.85 -0.43 -7.42
C PRO A 159 -19.88 -0.82 -8.54
N GLU A 160 -19.36 0.16 -9.27
CA GLU A 160 -18.43 -0.06 -10.39
C GLU A 160 -16.98 -0.30 -9.94
N CYS A 161 -16.69 -0.20 -8.64
CA CYS A 161 -15.34 -0.42 -8.14
C CYS A 161 -14.97 -1.91 -8.17
N GLN A 162 -13.72 -2.18 -8.51
CA GLN A 162 -13.16 -3.53 -8.41
C GLN A 162 -12.59 -3.72 -7.01
N ILE A 163 -13.04 -4.74 -6.30
CA ILE A 163 -12.54 -5.08 -4.98
C ILE A 163 -11.58 -6.27 -5.09
N MET A 164 -10.41 -6.17 -4.46
CA MET A 164 -9.36 -7.19 -4.43
C MET A 164 -8.99 -7.49 -2.98
N LEU A 165 -8.72 -8.76 -2.65
CA LEU A 165 -8.21 -9.17 -1.33
C LEU A 165 -6.74 -9.57 -1.43
N SER A 166 -5.93 -9.25 -0.43
CA SER A 166 -4.52 -9.66 -0.39
C SER A 166 -4.34 -11.17 -0.48
N SER A 167 -5.22 -11.90 0.20
CA SER A 167 -5.21 -13.37 0.19
C SER A 167 -5.47 -13.98 -1.18
N ASP A 168 -6.21 -13.29 -2.06
CA ASP A 168 -6.45 -13.76 -3.43
C ASP A 168 -5.27 -13.43 -4.36
N ILE A 169 -4.61 -12.29 -4.14
CA ILE A 169 -3.64 -11.73 -5.09
C ILE A 169 -2.21 -12.17 -4.82
N ALA A 170 -1.85 -12.35 -3.55
CA ALA A 170 -0.55 -12.85 -3.16
C ALA A 170 -0.66 -13.62 -1.83
N PRO A 171 -1.36 -14.78 -1.84
CA PRO A 171 -1.67 -15.57 -0.63
C PRO A 171 -0.45 -15.97 0.19
N VAL A 172 0.69 -16.11 -0.49
CA VAL A 172 1.91 -16.63 0.11
C VAL A 172 2.85 -15.52 0.60
N GLY A 173 2.69 -14.28 0.13
CA GLY A 173 3.58 -13.15 0.42
C GLY A 173 4.31 -12.60 -0.82
N ILE A 174 5.44 -11.93 -0.63
CA ILE A 174 6.12 -11.15 -1.68
C ILE A 174 7.20 -11.99 -2.39
N PRO A 175 7.20 -12.08 -3.74
CA PRO A 175 8.18 -12.86 -4.48
C PRO A 175 9.57 -12.22 -4.53
N GLN A 176 10.62 -13.05 -4.61
CA GLN A 176 12.01 -12.59 -4.75
C GLN A 176 12.27 -11.80 -6.02
N SER A 177 11.53 -12.05 -7.10
CA SER A 177 11.64 -11.24 -8.33
C SER A 177 11.33 -9.76 -8.10
N PHE A 178 10.58 -9.44 -7.04
CA PHE A 178 10.34 -8.06 -6.62
C PHE A 178 11.43 -7.52 -5.67
N ALA A 179 12.19 -8.39 -4.99
CA ALA A 179 13.21 -8.03 -4.00
C ALA A 179 14.24 -7.06 -4.55
N GLU A 180 14.75 -7.33 -5.75
CA GLU A 180 15.86 -6.59 -6.36
C GLU A 180 15.56 -5.08 -6.42
N LYS A 181 14.28 -4.69 -6.46
CA LYS A 181 13.86 -3.30 -6.47
C LYS A 181 14.07 -2.57 -5.14
N PHE A 182 14.16 -3.30 -4.03
CA PHE A 182 14.50 -2.75 -2.71
C PHE A 182 15.99 -2.51 -2.51
N SER A 183 16.86 -3.05 -3.38
CA SER A 183 18.31 -2.79 -3.31
C SER A 183 18.64 -1.29 -3.40
N ALA A 184 17.73 -0.50 -3.98
CA ALA A 184 17.87 0.93 -4.09
C ALA A 184 17.57 1.69 -2.78
N ILE A 185 16.99 1.07 -1.75
CA ILE A 185 16.56 1.75 -0.51
C ILE A 185 17.47 1.41 0.68
N THR A 186 17.89 2.44 1.41
CA THR A 186 18.54 2.28 2.73
C THR A 186 17.51 2.25 3.86
N VAL A 187 17.89 1.68 5.01
CA VAL A 187 17.03 1.72 6.21
C VAL A 187 16.78 3.14 6.70
N GLU A 188 17.77 4.04 6.60
CA GLU A 188 17.58 5.47 6.93
C GLU A 188 16.48 6.11 6.07
N GLU A 189 16.48 5.82 4.77
CA GLU A 189 15.43 6.28 3.86
C GLU A 189 14.06 5.73 4.26
N PHE A 190 13.96 4.44 4.60
CA PHE A 190 12.73 3.84 5.13
C PHE A 190 12.27 4.55 6.43
N LEU A 191 13.14 4.66 7.43
CA LEU A 191 12.85 5.31 8.72
C LEU A 191 12.29 6.72 8.53
N SER A 192 12.85 7.43 7.56
CA SER A 192 12.48 8.80 7.31
C SER A 192 11.09 9.00 6.68
N ALA A 193 10.52 7.94 6.09
CA ALA A 193 9.14 7.90 5.68
C ALA A 193 8.18 7.75 6.87
N LEU A 194 8.62 7.10 7.95
CA LEU A 194 7.77 6.86 9.11
C LEU A 194 7.36 8.16 9.83
N PRO A 195 6.21 8.16 10.55
CA PRO A 195 5.84 9.20 11.49
C PRO A 195 6.98 9.51 12.47
N PHE A 196 7.16 10.78 12.84
CA PHE A 196 8.30 11.24 13.63
C PHE A 196 8.55 10.40 14.90
N HIS A 197 7.48 10.04 15.62
CA HIS A 197 7.54 9.25 16.85
C HIS A 197 7.96 7.78 16.64
N LEU A 198 7.91 7.25 15.41
CA LEU A 198 8.35 5.90 15.05
C LEU A 198 9.73 5.85 14.38
N ARG A 199 10.39 7.00 14.17
CA ARG A 199 11.69 7.03 13.46
C ARG A 199 12.85 6.48 14.28
N ASN A 200 12.70 6.35 15.59
CA ASN A 200 13.69 5.68 16.41
C ASN A 200 13.62 4.17 16.10
N PRO A 201 14.73 3.52 15.67
CA PRO A 201 14.76 2.09 15.41
C PRO A 201 14.16 1.23 16.52
N MET A 202 14.32 1.63 17.79
CA MET A 202 13.78 0.92 18.95
C MET A 202 12.25 0.81 18.96
N PHE A 203 11.54 1.67 18.22
CA PHE A 203 10.07 1.64 18.12
C PHE A 203 9.57 1.03 16.83
N VAL A 204 10.45 0.82 15.86
CA VAL A 204 10.08 0.17 14.59
C VAL A 204 9.75 -1.27 14.87
N LYS A 205 8.56 -1.70 14.47
CA LYS A 205 8.13 -3.09 14.55
C LYS A 205 8.46 -3.84 13.26
N THR A 206 8.57 -5.16 13.36
CA THR A 206 8.62 -6.04 12.18
C THR A 206 7.45 -5.76 11.24
N LEU A 207 6.27 -5.47 11.78
CA LEU A 207 5.10 -5.05 11.00
C LEU A 207 5.34 -3.83 10.11
N ASP A 208 6.06 -2.80 10.59
CA ASP A 208 6.27 -1.58 9.82
C ASP A 208 7.11 -1.85 8.56
N ILE A 209 8.10 -2.72 8.69
CA ILE A 209 8.99 -3.17 7.60
C ILE A 209 8.20 -4.03 6.61
N VAL A 210 7.45 -5.01 7.12
CA VAL A 210 6.60 -5.88 6.29
C VAL A 210 5.55 -5.06 5.54
N HIS A 211 4.89 -4.12 6.22
CA HIS A 211 3.85 -3.28 5.63
C HIS A 211 4.42 -2.31 4.60
N PHE A 212 5.62 -1.76 4.81
CA PHE A 212 6.29 -0.94 3.80
C PHE A 212 6.64 -1.73 2.55
N ALA A 213 7.28 -2.90 2.71
CA ALA A 213 7.63 -3.76 1.58
C ALA A 213 6.38 -4.22 0.82
N TRP A 214 5.34 -4.58 1.57
CA TRP A 214 4.05 -4.95 1.03
C TRP A 214 3.42 -3.81 0.23
N ASN A 215 3.32 -2.60 0.77
CA ASN A 215 2.79 -1.44 0.04
C ASN A 215 3.56 -1.17 -1.26
N CYS A 216 4.89 -1.31 -1.26
CA CYS A 216 5.66 -1.20 -2.50
C CYS A 216 5.25 -2.28 -3.52
N TYR A 217 5.06 -3.52 -3.07
CA TYR A 217 4.62 -4.60 -3.94
C TYR A 217 3.21 -4.36 -4.51
N LEU A 218 2.28 -3.88 -3.69
CA LEU A 218 0.94 -3.49 -4.14
C LEU A 218 0.97 -2.41 -5.22
N LEU A 219 1.74 -1.35 -4.97
CA LEU A 219 1.87 -0.22 -5.89
C LEU A 219 2.54 -0.62 -7.21
N TYR A 220 3.39 -1.65 -7.17
CA TYR A 220 3.95 -2.25 -8.37
C TYR A 220 2.90 -3.08 -9.15
N ARG A 221 2.03 -3.82 -8.44
CA ARG A 221 0.94 -4.61 -9.04
C ARG A 221 -0.16 -3.73 -9.64
N LEU A 222 -0.50 -2.64 -8.96
CA LEU A 222 -1.57 -1.72 -9.34
C LEU A 222 -1.02 -0.36 -9.75
N GLY A 223 -0.47 -0.30 -10.97
CA GLY A 223 0.05 0.94 -11.53
C GLY A 223 -1.05 1.96 -11.83
N GLY A 224 -0.80 3.23 -11.50
CA GLY A 224 -1.70 4.34 -11.79
C GLY A 224 -1.66 5.46 -10.76
N VAL A 225 -2.83 5.94 -10.36
CA VAL A 225 -3.03 6.98 -9.36
C VAL A 225 -3.34 6.31 -8.02
N HIS A 226 -2.59 6.64 -6.98
CA HIS A 226 -2.84 6.10 -5.65
C HIS A 226 -3.51 7.13 -4.75
N LEU A 227 -4.58 6.73 -4.08
CA LEU A 227 -5.23 7.54 -3.05
C LEU A 227 -4.64 7.11 -1.70
N GLY A 228 -3.90 7.99 -1.02
CA GLY A 228 -3.20 7.66 0.21
C GLY A 228 -3.27 8.77 1.25
N GLY A 229 -3.55 8.42 2.50
CA GLY A 229 -3.90 9.40 3.55
C GLY A 229 -2.79 9.89 4.46
N ILE A 230 -1.67 9.18 4.50
CA ILE A 230 -0.51 9.50 5.38
C ILE A 230 0.78 9.65 4.53
N ASN A 231 0.64 9.51 3.21
CA ASN A 231 1.77 9.54 2.29
C ASN A 231 2.18 10.99 2.00
N ASN A 232 3.28 11.41 2.60
CA ASN A 232 3.94 12.67 2.24
C ASN A 232 4.80 12.52 0.97
N LYS A 233 5.39 13.63 0.50
CA LYS A 233 6.30 13.66 -0.65
C LYS A 233 7.46 12.66 -0.55
N ARG A 234 7.91 12.34 0.66
CA ARG A 234 9.00 11.39 0.92
C ARG A 234 8.56 9.94 0.67
N HIS A 235 7.35 9.56 1.08
CA HIS A 235 6.76 8.26 0.72
C HIS A 235 6.68 8.10 -0.79
N PHE A 236 6.19 9.11 -1.50
CA PHE A 236 6.09 9.08 -2.96
C PHE A 236 7.45 8.88 -3.63
N GLN A 237 8.49 9.60 -3.18
CA GLN A 237 9.85 9.47 -3.70
C GLN A 237 10.39 8.05 -3.47
N LEU A 238 10.18 7.47 -2.29
CA LEU A 238 10.64 6.12 -1.95
C LEU A 238 9.90 5.06 -2.76
N PHE A 239 8.58 5.17 -2.86
CA PHE A 239 7.81 4.27 -3.72
C PHE A 239 8.31 4.32 -5.15
N ARG A 240 8.52 5.51 -5.73
CA ARG A 240 9.08 5.64 -7.09
C ARG A 240 10.49 5.10 -7.23
N LYS A 241 11.30 5.09 -6.17
CA LYS A 241 12.63 4.46 -6.17
C LYS A 241 12.54 2.94 -6.36
N VAL A 242 11.50 2.30 -5.79
CA VAL A 242 11.25 0.85 -5.92
C VAL A 242 10.46 0.52 -7.20
N VAL A 243 9.32 1.17 -7.39
CA VAL A 243 8.32 0.77 -8.40
C VAL A 243 8.37 1.62 -9.68
N GLY A 244 9.25 2.62 -9.73
CA GLY A 244 9.44 3.46 -10.92
C GLY A 244 8.20 4.27 -11.26
N THR A 245 7.83 4.26 -12.55
CA THR A 245 6.68 5.00 -13.08
C THR A 245 5.33 4.32 -12.82
N GLN A 246 5.30 3.17 -12.14
CA GLN A 246 4.03 2.50 -11.81
C GLN A 246 3.16 3.37 -10.91
N VAL A 247 3.74 4.09 -9.96
CA VAL A 247 3.01 5.13 -9.23
C VAL A 247 3.16 6.45 -9.98
N THR A 248 2.06 6.85 -10.61
CA THR A 248 2.03 8.08 -11.41
C THR A 248 1.79 9.29 -10.53
N ALA A 249 0.76 9.27 -9.69
CA ALA A 249 0.48 10.34 -8.74
C ALA A 249 -0.08 9.78 -7.42
N ILE A 250 0.10 10.52 -6.33
CA ILE A 250 -0.58 10.29 -5.06
C ILE A 250 -1.50 11.48 -4.81
N LEU A 251 -2.76 11.21 -4.51
CA LEU A 251 -3.71 12.21 -4.02
C LEU A 251 -4.01 11.91 -2.55
N LEU A 252 -4.07 12.96 -1.74
CA LEU A 252 -4.32 12.88 -0.31
C LEU A 252 -5.75 13.37 0.00
N PRO A 253 -6.76 12.48 0.14
CA PRO A 253 -8.11 12.90 0.48
C PRO A 253 -8.16 13.65 1.82
N LEU A 254 -8.91 14.75 1.87
CA LEU A 254 -9.06 15.59 3.07
C LEU A 254 -9.75 14.80 4.20
N GLY A 255 -9.25 14.95 5.44
CA GLY A 255 -9.72 14.18 6.61
C GLY A 255 -8.97 12.86 6.85
N SER A 256 -8.03 12.49 5.97
CA SER A 256 -7.11 11.38 6.23
C SER A 256 -5.97 11.75 7.19
N GLU A 257 -5.65 13.04 7.33
CA GLU A 257 -4.57 13.54 8.19
C GLU A 257 -4.91 13.57 9.69
N SER A 258 -6.20 13.53 10.05
CA SER A 258 -6.68 13.65 11.43
C SER A 258 -6.52 12.37 12.27
N VAL A 259 -5.67 11.43 11.86
CA VAL A 259 -5.30 10.25 12.67
C VAL A 259 -3.95 10.46 13.39
N LEU A 260 -3.33 11.62 13.23
CA LEU A 260 -2.05 11.98 13.86
C LEU A 260 -2.16 12.96 15.05
N THR A 261 -3.37 13.20 15.57
CA THR A 261 -3.57 13.92 16.85
C THR A 261 -3.75 12.94 18.00
#